data_AF-A0A422NGL2-F1
#
_entry.id   AF-A0A422NGL2-F1
#
_cell.length_a   1.000
_cell.length_b   1.000
_cell.length_c   1.000
_cell.angle_alpha   90.00
_cell.angle_beta   90.00
_cell.angle_gamma   90.00
#
_symmetry.space_group_name_H-M   'P 1'
#
loop_
_entity.id
_entity.type
_entity.pdbx_description
1 polymer ?
#
loop_
_entity_poly.entity_id
_entity_poly.type
_entity_poly.pdbx_seq_one_letter_code
_entity_poly.pdbx_strand_id
1 'polypeptide(L)'
;MQRVGCGLVRSGQGCCRSTVLHCSLAAISTGVFDHLPFQNRRRHTFNTLPLHDANRFGGRTAYLREIGPVNIKKSGRRFKKDLRTVQFNVDIWCAQQTLRKRWKQRDWEVVEVPFRLAPAEQQRVIPEIYTDVPQMTDPERHDFSNIRNKVYDREELQGVLFGSAGPLPYPPLQRIDKQAMTLEKFL
;
A
#
# COMPACT_ATOMS: atom_id res chain seq x y z
N MET A 1 -3.32 -28.38 49.29
CA MET A 1 -2.50 -29.50 48.78
C MET A 1 -2.83 -29.64 47.29
N GLN A 2 -1.96 -29.59 46.30
CA GLN A 2 -0.50 -29.61 46.19
C GLN A 2 -0.10 -28.66 45.04
N ARG A 3 1.04 -27.98 45.22
CA ARG A 3 1.81 -27.33 44.16
C ARG A 3 2.58 -28.42 43.40
N VAL A 4 2.59 -28.36 42.07
CA VAL A 4 3.58 -28.98 41.17
C VAL A 4 3.57 -28.13 39.91
N GLY A 5 4.65 -27.60 39.33
CA GLY A 5 6.08 -27.61 39.62
C GLY A 5 6.75 -26.92 38.44
N CYS A 6 7.55 -25.88 38.68
CA CYS A 6 8.33 -25.19 37.66
C CYS A 6 9.37 -26.14 37.04
N GLY A 7 9.27 -26.39 35.74
CA GLY A 7 10.34 -26.97 34.96
C GLY A 7 11.38 -25.91 34.60
N LEU A 8 12.48 -25.89 35.34
CA LEU A 8 13.74 -25.25 34.95
C LEU A 8 14.24 -25.89 33.65
N VAL A 9 14.04 -25.23 32.51
CA VAL A 9 14.74 -25.57 31.28
C VAL A 9 16.09 -24.87 31.29
N ARG A 10 17.14 -25.70 31.27
CA ARG A 10 18.56 -25.36 31.30
C ARG A 10 18.94 -24.25 30.33
N SER A 11 19.82 -23.38 30.81
CA SER A 11 20.60 -22.41 30.04
C SER A 11 21.47 -23.13 29.00
N GLY A 12 20.94 -23.27 27.79
CA GLY A 12 21.72 -23.54 26.58
C GLY A 12 22.05 -22.22 25.91
N GLN A 13 23.34 -21.92 25.76
CA GLN A 13 23.86 -20.82 24.96
C GLN A 13 23.34 -20.92 23.52
N GLY A 14 22.26 -20.21 23.22
CA GLY A 14 21.82 -19.90 21.86
C GLY A 14 21.81 -18.40 21.75
N CYS A 15 22.73 -17.83 20.99
CA CYS A 15 22.78 -16.41 20.68
C CYS A 15 21.52 -16.05 19.89
N CYS A 16 20.42 -15.77 20.60
CA CYS A 16 19.22 -15.20 20.02
C CYS A 16 19.58 -13.78 19.58
N ARG A 17 20.16 -13.66 18.39
CA ARG A 17 20.23 -12.39 17.67
C ARG A 17 18.79 -11.95 17.50
N SER A 18 18.40 -10.97 18.31
CA SER A 18 17.16 -10.22 18.18
C SER A 18 17.11 -9.70 16.74
N THR A 19 16.38 -10.40 15.88
CA THR A 19 16.06 -9.92 14.53
C THR A 19 15.26 -8.65 14.73
N VAL A 20 15.86 -7.51 14.41
CA VAL A 20 15.17 -6.22 14.39
C VAL A 20 14.10 -6.33 13.30
N LEU A 21 12.87 -6.64 13.72
CA LEU A 21 11.71 -6.56 12.85
C LEU A 21 11.61 -5.10 12.42
N HIS A 22 11.96 -4.83 11.17
CA HIS A 22 11.79 -3.52 10.58
C HIS A 22 10.28 -3.29 10.49
N CYS A 23 9.73 -2.56 11.45
CA CYS A 23 8.34 -2.12 11.41
C CYS A 23 8.16 -1.22 10.19
N SER A 24 7.63 -1.77 9.10
CA SER A 24 7.00 -0.98 8.06
C SER A 24 5.84 -0.23 8.72
N LEU A 25 5.99 1.08 8.91
CA LEU A 25 4.93 1.94 9.44
C LEU A 25 3.69 1.75 8.55
N ALA A 26 2.65 1.13 9.10
CA ALA A 26 1.37 1.05 8.44
C ALA A 26 0.89 2.49 8.18
N ALA A 27 0.67 2.85 6.92
CA ALA A 27 0.06 4.13 6.59
C ALA A 27 -1.42 4.07 6.97
N ILE A 28 -1.74 4.47 8.20
CA ILE A 28 -3.11 4.51 8.73
C ILE A 28 -3.78 5.78 8.20
N SER A 29 -4.87 5.63 7.45
CA SER A 29 -5.61 6.76 6.89
C SER A 29 -6.51 7.41 7.93
N THR A 30 -6.46 8.73 8.02
CA THR A 30 -7.41 9.57 8.79
C THR A 30 -8.54 10.13 7.92
N GLY A 31 -8.68 9.63 6.68
CA GLY A 31 -9.70 10.09 5.74
C GLY A 31 -11.12 9.73 6.17
N VAL A 32 -12.10 10.40 5.57
CA VAL A 32 -13.52 10.10 5.77
C VAL A 32 -13.97 9.09 4.71
N PHE A 33 -14.46 7.94 5.16
CA PHE A 33 -14.94 6.85 4.29
C PHE A 33 -16.47 6.76 4.26
N ASP A 34 -17.14 7.31 5.27
CA ASP A 34 -18.59 7.20 5.43
C ASP A 34 -19.33 8.48 5.03
N HIS A 35 -20.46 8.30 4.38
CA HIS A 35 -21.44 9.35 4.19
C HIS A 35 -22.21 9.60 5.49
N LEU A 36 -22.43 10.87 5.83
CA LEU A 36 -23.20 11.23 7.02
C LEU A 36 -24.69 10.83 6.87
N PRO A 37 -25.37 10.40 7.95
CA PRO A 37 -26.77 10.02 7.88
C PRO A 37 -27.68 11.21 7.51
N PHE A 38 -28.77 10.92 6.80
CA PHE A 38 -29.81 11.91 6.54
C PHE A 38 -30.54 12.25 7.84
N GLN A 39 -30.63 13.56 8.14
CA GLN A 39 -31.29 14.13 9.31
C GLN A 39 -32.00 15.43 8.88
N ASN A 40 -32.32 16.29 9.86
CA ASN A 40 -32.74 17.66 9.59
C ASN A 40 -31.71 18.39 8.72
N ARG A 41 -32.19 19.30 7.87
CA ARG A 41 -31.34 20.04 6.93
C ARG A 41 -30.26 20.81 7.69
N ARG A 42 -29.02 20.34 7.57
CA ARG A 42 -27.83 21.03 8.07
C ARG A 42 -27.63 22.33 7.28
N ARG A 43 -27.46 23.43 7.99
CA ARG A 43 -27.14 24.75 7.44
C ARG A 43 -25.66 25.04 7.69
N HIS A 44 -25.11 25.99 6.94
CA HIS A 44 -23.75 26.43 7.17
C HIS A 44 -23.68 27.21 8.49
N THR A 45 -22.89 26.71 9.43
CA THR A 45 -22.57 27.31 10.72
C THR A 45 -21.08 27.10 11.02
N PHE A 46 -20.59 27.67 12.13
CA PHE A 46 -19.16 27.60 12.49
C PHE A 46 -18.60 26.17 12.59
N ASN A 47 -19.42 25.18 12.98
CA ASN A 47 -19.01 23.79 13.17
C ASN A 47 -19.74 22.80 12.24
N THR A 48 -20.71 23.27 11.46
CA THR A 48 -21.57 22.39 10.65
C THR A 48 -21.64 22.88 9.21
N LEU A 49 -21.35 21.98 8.28
CA LEU A 49 -21.56 22.21 6.85
C LEU A 49 -22.81 21.47 6.36
N PRO A 50 -23.47 21.97 5.30
CA PRO A 50 -24.49 21.22 4.59
C PRO A 50 -24.00 19.81 4.19
N LEU A 51 -24.96 18.88 4.06
CA LEU A 51 -24.67 17.47 3.82
C LEU A 51 -23.98 17.22 2.47
N HIS A 52 -24.48 17.87 1.41
CA HIS A 52 -23.90 17.80 0.06
C HIS A 52 -23.12 19.08 -0.31
N ASP A 53 -22.42 19.64 0.68
CA ASP A 53 -21.49 20.75 0.50
C ASP A 53 -20.30 20.35 -0.39
N ALA A 54 -19.74 21.32 -1.11
CA ALA A 54 -18.65 21.10 -2.05
C ALA A 54 -17.33 20.65 -1.39
N ASN A 55 -17.12 20.95 -0.10
CA ASN A 55 -15.89 20.57 0.61
C ASN A 55 -15.82 19.06 0.94
N ARG A 56 -16.92 18.32 0.81
CA ARG A 56 -16.96 16.88 1.10
C ARG A 56 -16.59 16.06 -0.14
N PHE A 57 -15.80 15.00 0.08
CA PHE A 57 -15.39 14.05 -0.95
C PHE A 57 -14.77 14.71 -2.20
N GLY A 58 -14.02 15.81 -2.02
CA GLY A 58 -13.37 16.53 -3.10
C GLY A 58 -14.34 17.05 -4.16
N GLY A 59 -15.51 17.56 -3.74
CA GLY A 59 -16.54 18.10 -4.64
C GLY A 59 -17.48 17.06 -5.26
N ARG A 60 -17.25 15.76 -5.04
CA ARG A 60 -18.07 14.69 -5.64
C ARG A 60 -19.50 14.64 -5.12
N THR A 61 -19.79 15.28 -3.98
CA THR A 61 -21.17 15.52 -3.52
C THR A 61 -22.03 16.27 -4.53
N ALA A 62 -21.45 16.95 -5.52
CA ALA A 62 -22.19 17.53 -6.64
C ALA A 62 -23.12 16.53 -7.35
N TYR A 63 -22.68 15.27 -7.51
CA TYR A 63 -23.49 14.21 -8.14
C TYR A 63 -24.71 13.80 -7.30
N LEU A 64 -24.65 14.03 -5.98
CA LEU A 64 -25.69 13.67 -5.02
C LEU A 64 -26.57 14.86 -4.61
N ARG A 65 -26.24 16.07 -5.07
CA ARG A 65 -26.92 17.29 -4.63
C ARG A 65 -28.24 17.50 -5.37
N GLU A 66 -29.31 17.73 -4.62
CA GLU A 66 -30.53 18.40 -5.10
C GLU A 66 -30.50 19.85 -4.57
N ILE A 67 -30.50 20.83 -5.47
CA ILE A 67 -30.30 22.25 -5.12
C ILE A 67 -31.64 22.91 -4.76
N GLY A 68 -31.64 23.76 -3.74
CA GLY A 68 -32.77 24.61 -3.39
C GLY A 68 -33.83 23.97 -2.49
N PRO A 69 -34.97 24.65 -2.27
CA PRO A 69 -36.10 24.12 -1.51
C PRO A 69 -36.87 23.08 -2.33
N VAL A 70 -36.46 21.82 -2.24
CA VAL A 70 -37.06 20.70 -3.00
C VAL A 70 -38.51 20.48 -2.56
N ASN A 71 -39.45 20.62 -3.50
CA ASN A 71 -40.84 20.23 -3.28
C ASN A 71 -40.95 18.69 -3.24
N ILE A 72 -41.10 18.13 -2.04
CA ILE A 72 -41.06 16.68 -1.78
C ILE A 72 -42.07 15.89 -2.61
N LYS A 73 -43.23 16.49 -2.92
CA LYS A 73 -44.30 15.82 -3.68
C LYS A 73 -44.03 15.83 -5.18
N LYS A 74 -43.49 16.94 -5.71
CA LYS A 74 -43.42 17.20 -7.16
C LYS A 74 -42.02 16.98 -7.75
N SER A 75 -40.98 16.98 -6.93
CA SER A 75 -39.60 17.03 -7.40
C SER A 75 -38.62 16.26 -6.50
N GLY A 76 -37.50 15.87 -7.09
CA GLY A 76 -36.36 15.25 -6.44
C GLY A 76 -36.08 13.83 -6.95
N ARG A 77 -34.79 13.50 -7.05
CA ARG A 77 -34.35 12.16 -7.45
C ARG A 77 -34.17 11.29 -6.21
N ARG A 78 -34.88 10.15 -6.17
CA ARG A 78 -34.97 9.28 -4.97
C ARG A 78 -33.63 8.74 -4.50
N PHE A 79 -32.76 8.30 -5.43
CA PHE A 79 -31.46 7.73 -5.08
C PHE A 79 -30.54 8.71 -4.33
N LYS A 80 -30.72 10.03 -4.50
CA LYS A 80 -29.91 11.04 -3.79
C LYS A 80 -30.28 11.19 -2.31
N LYS A 81 -31.37 10.56 -1.87
CA LYS A 81 -31.87 10.57 -0.49
C LYS A 81 -31.84 9.19 0.16
N ASP A 82 -31.53 8.15 -0.62
CA ASP A 82 -31.38 6.79 -0.11
C ASP A 82 -29.95 6.60 0.43
N LEU A 83 -29.83 6.29 1.71
CA LEU A 83 -28.53 6.17 2.38
C LEU A 83 -27.69 5.04 1.78
N ARG A 84 -28.31 3.91 1.43
CA ARG A 84 -27.58 2.76 0.88
C ARG A 84 -26.96 3.09 -0.47
N THR A 85 -27.74 3.67 -1.38
CA THR A 85 -27.25 4.06 -2.70
C THR A 85 -26.19 5.16 -2.61
N VAL A 86 -26.36 6.13 -1.71
CA VAL A 86 -25.38 7.19 -1.51
C VAL A 86 -24.06 6.66 -0.94
N GLN A 87 -24.12 5.81 0.09
CA GLN A 87 -22.92 5.19 0.68
C GLN A 87 -22.17 4.37 -0.37
N PHE A 88 -22.89 3.57 -1.17
CA PHE A 88 -22.27 2.80 -2.25
C PHE A 88 -21.48 3.68 -3.24
N ASN A 89 -22.02 4.85 -3.62
CA ASN A 89 -21.28 5.78 -4.49
C ASN A 89 -20.03 6.37 -3.79
N VAL A 90 -20.12 6.66 -2.50
CA VAL A 90 -18.98 7.12 -1.70
C VAL A 90 -17.91 6.04 -1.60
N ASP A 91 -18.30 4.79 -1.37
CA ASP A 91 -17.38 3.64 -1.32
C ASP A 91 -16.63 3.47 -2.64
N ILE A 92 -17.33 3.59 -3.78
CA ILE A 92 -16.70 3.60 -5.11
C ILE A 92 -15.67 4.72 -5.22
N TRP A 93 -15.99 5.94 -4.77
CA TRP A 93 -15.05 7.04 -4.83
C TRP A 93 -13.83 6.82 -3.93
N CYS A 94 -14.01 6.27 -2.73
CA CYS A 94 -12.92 5.88 -1.84
C CYS A 94 -12.04 4.79 -2.49
N ALA A 95 -12.65 3.78 -3.11
CA ALA A 95 -11.95 2.73 -3.84
C ALA A 95 -11.12 3.32 -5.00
N GLN A 96 -11.69 4.25 -5.78
CA GLN A 96 -10.97 4.97 -6.84
C GLN A 96 -9.78 5.78 -6.30
N GLN A 97 -9.91 6.44 -5.15
CA GLN A 97 -8.80 7.19 -4.54
C GLN A 97 -7.68 6.25 -4.08
N THR A 98 -8.01 5.15 -3.41
CA THR A 98 -7.03 4.16 -2.98
C THR A 98 -6.33 3.52 -4.17
N LEU A 99 -7.09 3.14 -5.21
CA LEU A 99 -6.55 2.59 -6.44
C LEU A 99 -5.58 3.57 -7.10
N ARG A 100 -5.99 4.83 -7.31
CA ARG A 100 -5.14 5.88 -7.89
C ARG A 100 -3.83 6.06 -7.12
N LYS A 101 -3.90 6.12 -5.78
CA LYS A 101 -2.70 6.27 -4.94
C LYS A 101 -1.77 5.07 -5.06
N ARG A 102 -2.31 3.84 -5.03
CA ARG A 102 -1.54 2.61 -5.19
C ARG A 102 -0.89 2.48 -6.57
N TRP A 103 -1.56 2.93 -7.63
CA TRP A 103 -0.97 2.95 -8.97
C TRP A 103 0.11 4.01 -9.12
N LYS A 104 -0.12 5.22 -8.58
CA LYS A 104 0.91 6.29 -8.58
C LYS A 104 2.15 5.92 -7.76
N GLN A 105 2.00 5.05 -6.76
CA GLN A 105 3.10 4.53 -5.95
C GLN A 105 4.03 3.59 -6.74
N ARG A 106 3.59 3.05 -7.88
CA ARG A 106 4.43 2.16 -8.69
C ARG A 106 5.43 2.97 -9.50
N ASP A 107 6.69 2.71 -9.25
CA ASP A 107 7.87 3.17 -9.98
C ASP A 107 8.53 2.02 -10.78
N TRP A 108 7.77 0.96 -11.03
CA TRP A 108 8.21 -0.28 -11.66
C TRP A 108 7.19 -0.84 -12.64
N GLU A 109 7.66 -1.73 -13.51
CA GLU A 109 6.87 -2.48 -14.49
C GLU A 109 7.06 -3.98 -14.25
N VAL A 110 6.08 -4.80 -14.62
CA VAL A 110 6.23 -6.25 -14.61
C VAL A 110 6.77 -6.67 -15.97
N VAL A 111 7.91 -7.38 -15.97
CA VAL A 111 8.52 -7.91 -17.18
C VAL A 111 8.58 -9.43 -17.08
N GLU A 112 8.08 -10.10 -18.10
CA GLU A 112 8.14 -11.57 -18.20
C GLU A 112 9.52 -11.99 -18.70
N VAL A 113 10.38 -12.39 -17.78
CA VAL A 113 11.73 -12.87 -18.06
C VAL A 113 11.73 -14.41 -18.11
N PRO A 114 12.33 -15.04 -19.13
CA PRO A 114 12.48 -16.49 -19.17
C PRO A 114 13.16 -17.01 -17.92
N PHE A 115 12.66 -18.12 -17.35
CA PHE A 115 13.08 -18.63 -16.05
C PHE A 115 14.61 -18.74 -15.91
N ARG A 116 15.32 -19.22 -16.94
CA ARG A 116 16.79 -19.35 -16.93
C ARG A 116 17.54 -18.02 -16.67
N LEU A 117 16.99 -16.89 -17.08
CA LEU A 117 17.63 -15.57 -16.99
C LEU A 117 17.15 -14.77 -15.77
N ALA A 118 16.17 -15.29 -15.02
CA ALA A 118 15.69 -14.64 -13.82
C ALA A 118 16.75 -14.66 -12.69
N PRO A 119 16.72 -13.70 -11.75
CA PRO A 119 17.61 -13.70 -10.60
C PRO A 119 17.50 -14.99 -9.77
N ALA A 120 18.57 -15.35 -9.06
CA ALA A 120 18.66 -16.61 -8.31
C ALA A 120 17.52 -16.80 -7.30
N GLU A 121 17.06 -15.72 -6.67
CA GLU A 121 15.98 -15.71 -5.68
C GLU A 121 14.60 -16.07 -6.29
N GLN A 122 14.46 -15.98 -7.61
CA GLN A 122 13.27 -16.29 -8.39
C GLN A 122 13.34 -17.68 -9.02
N GLN A 123 14.47 -18.39 -8.89
CA GLN A 123 14.66 -19.76 -9.37
C GLN A 123 13.92 -20.79 -8.49
N ARG A 124 12.67 -20.50 -8.15
CA ARG A 124 11.80 -21.30 -7.28
C ARG A 124 10.34 -21.10 -7.65
N VAL A 125 9.48 -21.95 -7.11
CA VAL A 125 8.03 -21.82 -7.28
C VAL A 125 7.52 -20.71 -6.35
N ILE A 126 6.82 -19.75 -6.93
CA ILE A 126 6.17 -18.66 -6.20
C ILE A 126 4.67 -18.88 -6.35
N PRO A 127 3.94 -19.25 -5.28
CA PRO A 127 2.48 -19.39 -5.32
C PRO A 127 1.81 -18.11 -5.80
N GLU A 128 0.56 -18.17 -6.25
CA GLU A 128 -0.22 -16.97 -6.62
C GLU A 128 -0.62 -16.13 -5.39
N ILE A 129 -1.10 -14.90 -5.63
CA ILE A 129 -1.41 -13.97 -4.51
C ILE A 129 -2.52 -14.54 -3.63
N TYR A 130 -2.32 -14.49 -2.30
CA TYR A 130 -3.26 -15.02 -1.31
C TYR A 130 -3.49 -16.54 -1.35
N THR A 131 -2.61 -17.31 -2.01
CA THR A 131 -2.65 -18.79 -1.99
C THR A 131 -2.01 -19.36 -0.73
N ASP A 132 -0.80 -18.93 -0.41
CA ASP A 132 -0.02 -19.40 0.74
C ASP A 132 0.34 -18.25 1.71
N VAL A 133 1.06 -18.58 2.79
CA VAL A 133 1.66 -17.59 3.68
C VAL A 133 2.59 -16.64 2.92
N PRO A 134 2.71 -15.36 3.33
CA PRO A 134 3.65 -14.41 2.72
C PRO A 134 5.08 -14.98 2.70
N GLN A 135 5.61 -15.18 1.51
CA GLN A 135 6.92 -15.82 1.31
C GLN A 135 8.05 -14.79 1.42
N MET A 136 9.08 -15.16 2.16
CA MET A 136 10.32 -14.38 2.29
C MET A 136 11.22 -14.57 1.07
N THR A 137 11.96 -13.53 0.68
CA THR A 137 12.84 -13.55 -0.49
C THR A 137 13.98 -14.56 -0.35
N ASP A 138 14.89 -14.37 0.62
CA ASP A 138 16.01 -15.29 0.83
C ASP A 138 16.44 -15.29 2.31
N PRO A 139 15.83 -16.16 3.15
CA PRO A 139 16.16 -16.24 4.56
C PRO A 139 17.60 -16.67 4.84
N GLU A 140 18.21 -17.46 3.95
CA GLU A 140 19.58 -17.97 4.11
C GLU A 140 20.61 -16.83 4.00
N ARG A 141 20.32 -15.85 3.14
CA ARG A 141 21.11 -14.62 2.98
C ARG A 141 20.67 -13.47 3.89
N HIS A 142 19.81 -13.75 4.86
CA HIS A 142 19.25 -12.76 5.78
C HIS A 142 18.36 -11.68 5.12
N ASP A 143 17.76 -11.97 3.96
CA ASP A 143 16.73 -11.13 3.32
C ASP A 143 15.32 -11.67 3.63
N PHE A 144 14.70 -11.11 4.67
CA PHE A 144 13.37 -11.46 5.15
C PHE A 144 12.25 -10.58 4.55
N SER A 145 12.50 -9.94 3.41
CA SER A 145 11.49 -9.13 2.69
C SER A 145 10.46 -10.00 1.97
N ASN A 146 9.28 -9.45 1.66
CA ASN A 146 8.26 -10.16 0.87
C ASN A 146 8.68 -10.24 -0.60
N ILE A 147 8.78 -11.45 -1.14
CA ILE A 147 9.21 -11.69 -2.52
C ILE A 147 8.30 -10.98 -3.55
N ARG A 148 7.01 -10.82 -3.27
CA ARG A 148 6.05 -10.16 -4.20
C ARG A 148 6.26 -8.67 -4.33
N ASN A 149 6.90 -8.06 -3.35
CA ASN A 149 7.13 -6.63 -3.28
C ASN A 149 8.58 -6.26 -3.62
N LYS A 150 9.44 -7.25 -3.88
CA LYS A 150 10.81 -7.01 -4.31
C LYS A 150 10.82 -6.46 -5.74
N VAL A 151 11.51 -5.34 -5.91
CA VAL A 151 11.70 -4.65 -7.19
C VAL A 151 13.18 -4.77 -7.55
N TYR A 152 13.46 -4.98 -8.83
CA TYR A 152 14.81 -5.10 -9.37
C TYR A 152 15.18 -3.86 -10.15
N ASP A 153 16.44 -3.42 -10.01
CA ASP A 153 16.98 -2.29 -10.74
C ASP A 153 17.10 -2.65 -12.23
N ARG A 154 16.62 -1.73 -13.08
CA ARG A 154 16.65 -1.91 -14.54
C ARG A 154 18.08 -2.03 -15.04
N GLU A 155 18.99 -1.31 -14.40
CA GLU A 155 20.42 -1.22 -14.70
C GLU A 155 21.15 -2.56 -14.52
N GLU A 156 20.73 -3.36 -13.53
CA GLU A 156 21.30 -4.67 -13.25
C GLU A 156 20.78 -5.74 -14.23
N LEU A 157 19.54 -5.58 -14.71
CA LEU A 157 18.90 -6.52 -15.64
C LEU A 157 19.13 -6.18 -17.12
N GLN A 158 19.91 -5.14 -17.45
CA GLN A 158 20.06 -4.68 -18.83
C GLN A 158 20.57 -5.75 -19.80
N GLY A 159 21.52 -6.59 -19.37
CA GLY A 159 22.05 -7.66 -20.21
C GLY A 159 20.99 -8.71 -20.58
N VAL A 160 20.02 -8.92 -19.68
CA VAL A 160 18.89 -9.85 -19.90
C VAL A 160 17.81 -9.19 -20.75
N LEU A 161 17.49 -7.92 -20.49
CA LEU A 161 16.39 -7.20 -21.13
C LEU A 161 16.75 -6.67 -22.53
N PHE A 162 18.01 -6.30 -22.75
CA PHE A 162 18.47 -5.61 -23.95
C PHE A 162 19.69 -6.28 -24.60
N GLY A 163 19.98 -7.55 -24.27
CA GLY A 163 21.23 -8.23 -24.66
C GLY A 163 21.53 -8.32 -26.18
N SER A 164 20.55 -8.04 -27.05
CA SER A 164 20.75 -7.94 -28.50
C SER A 164 21.18 -6.55 -28.98
N ALA A 165 21.11 -5.53 -28.13
CA ALA A 165 21.40 -4.14 -28.46
C ALA A 165 22.84 -3.80 -28.06
N GLY A 166 23.81 -4.06 -28.95
CA GLY A 166 25.22 -3.63 -28.89
C GLY A 166 25.71 -3.07 -27.54
N PRO A 167 25.98 -1.76 -27.42
CA PRO A 167 26.28 -1.14 -26.13
C PRO A 167 25.01 -1.03 -25.27
N LEU A 168 25.15 -1.36 -23.97
CA LEU A 168 24.03 -1.29 -23.01
C LEU A 168 23.44 0.14 -22.95
N PRO A 169 22.10 0.27 -22.95
CA PRO A 169 21.44 1.57 -23.09
C PRO A 169 21.54 2.48 -21.86
N TYR A 170 21.71 1.91 -20.66
CA TYR A 170 21.84 2.65 -19.41
C TYR A 170 23.24 2.47 -18.81
N PRO A 171 23.84 3.54 -18.25
CA PRO A 171 25.11 3.43 -17.54
C PRO A 171 24.97 2.54 -16.29
N PRO A 172 26.04 1.87 -15.85
CA PRO A 172 26.01 1.06 -14.64
C PRO A 172 25.83 1.93 -13.38
N LEU A 173 25.21 1.35 -12.35
CA LEU A 173 25.00 2.03 -11.07
C LEU A 173 26.34 2.33 -10.39
N GLN A 174 26.52 3.59 -9.99
CA GLN A 174 27.63 4.01 -9.14
C GLN A 174 27.27 3.72 -7.69
N ARG A 175 27.94 2.76 -7.07
CA ARG A 175 27.72 2.40 -5.66
C ARG A 175 28.65 3.21 -4.76
N ILE A 176 28.12 3.63 -3.62
CA ILE A 176 28.89 4.36 -2.60
C ILE A 176 29.80 3.37 -1.87
N ASP A 177 31.09 3.69 -1.81
CA ASP A 177 32.01 2.95 -0.96
C ASP A 177 31.75 3.27 0.51
N LYS A 178 31.30 2.24 1.24
CA LYS A 178 31.00 2.35 2.67
C LYS A 178 32.26 2.48 3.53
N GLN A 179 33.44 2.23 2.97
CA GLN A 179 34.72 2.35 3.68
C GLN A 179 35.42 3.70 3.44
N ALA A 180 35.09 4.41 2.37
CA ALA A 180 35.63 5.73 2.05
C ALA A 180 35.43 6.74 3.18
N MET A 181 36.40 7.65 3.35
CA MET A 181 36.32 8.74 4.32
C MET A 181 35.48 9.86 3.71
N THR A 182 34.25 9.94 4.19
CA THR A 182 33.20 10.85 3.73
C THR A 182 32.86 11.81 4.86
N LEU A 183 32.19 12.92 4.51
CA LEU A 183 31.81 13.97 5.47
C LEU A 183 31.08 13.43 6.71
N GLU A 184 30.26 12.38 6.56
CA GLU A 184 29.55 11.72 7.67
C GLU A 184 30.47 11.08 8.72
N LYS A 185 31.70 10.74 8.32
CA LYS A 185 32.75 10.16 9.18
C LYS A 185 33.64 11.23 9.79
N PHE A 186 33.38 12.51 9.50
CA PHE A 186 34.13 13.66 10.01
C PHE A 186 35.65 13.60 9.73
N LEU A 187 36.06 12.90 8.66
CA LEU A 187 37.46 12.76 8.23
C LEU A 187 37.59 13.03 6.73
#